data_AF-A4NZL7-F1
#
_entry.id   AF-A4NZL7-F1
#
_cell.length_a   1.000
_cell.length_b   1.000
_cell.length_c   1.000
_cell.angle_alpha   90.00
_cell.angle_beta   90.00
_cell.angle_gamma   90.00
#
_symmetry.space_group_name_H-M   'P 1'
#
loop_
_entity.id
_entity.type
_entity.pdbx_description
1 polymer ?
#
loop_
_entity_poly.entity_id
_entity_poly.type
_entity_poly.pdbx_seq_one_letter_code
_entity_poly.pdbx_strand_id
1 'polypeptide(L)' 'MDEKLEELKEAYLFYKKALKDKDAMACGCLKDAEEWLLRELDKIFKD' A
#
# COMPACT_ATOMS: atom_id res chain seq x y z
N MET A 1 -6.96 16.75 3.64
CA MET A 1 -5.55 16.66 3.21
C MET A 1 -5.57 16.70 1.68
N ASP A 2 -4.45 16.67 0.97
CA ASP A 2 -4.51 16.37 -0.47
C ASP A 2 -5.08 14.93 -0.61
N GLU A 3 -6.12 14.73 -1.42
CA GLU A 3 -6.82 13.45 -1.58
C GLU A 3 -5.84 12.31 -1.94
N LYS A 4 -4.84 12.59 -2.79
CA LYS A 4 -3.78 11.64 -3.14
C LYS A 4 -2.94 11.22 -1.93
N LEU A 5 -2.73 12.14 -1.00
CA LEU A 5 -1.95 11.89 0.22
C LEU A 5 -2.74 11.06 1.24
N GLU A 6 -4.08 11.18 1.25
CA GLU A 6 -4.95 10.31 2.04
C GLU A 6 -4.95 8.88 1.49
N GLU A 7 -5.10 8.70 0.17
CA GLU A 7 -5.01 7.38 -0.49
C GLU A 7 -3.66 6.70 -0.23
N LEU A 8 -2.54 7.43 -0.34
CA LEU A 8 -1.21 6.90 -0.04
C LEU A 8 -1.09 6.43 1.42
N LYS A 9 -1.63 7.20 2.36
CA LYS A 9 -1.60 6.87 3.78
C LYS A 9 -2.37 5.58 4.05
N GLU A 10 -3.51 5.38 3.41
CA GLU A 10 -4.29 4.15 3.52
C GLU A 10 -3.55 2.93 2.96
N ALA A 11 -2.98 3.05 1.76
CA ALA A 11 -2.18 1.98 1.16
C ALA A 11 -0.99 1.59 2.05
N TYR A 12 -0.31 2.57 2.65
CA TYR A 12 0.79 2.32 3.58
C TYR A 12 0.34 1.61 4.87
N LEU A 13 -0.80 2.01 5.45
CA LEU A 13 -1.35 1.35 6.63
C LEU A 13 -1.75 -0.11 6.33
N PHE A 14 -2.32 -0.35 5.16
CA PHE A 14 -2.67 -1.70 4.70
C PHE A 14 -1.42 -2.57 4.53
N TYR A 15 -0.38 -2.08 3.85
CA TYR A 15 0.91 -2.75 3.72
C TYR A 15 1.54 -3.09 5.07
N LYS A 16 1.54 -2.13 6.01
CA LYS A 16 2.08 -2.37 7.36
C LYS A 16 1.29 -3.43 8.14
N LYS A 17 -0.02 -3.53 7.91
CA LYS A 17 -0.86 -4.57 8.50
C LYS A 17 -0.53 -5.94 7.88
N ALA A 18 -0.42 -6.02 6.56
CA ALA A 18 -0.03 -7.22 5.84
C ALA A 18 1.37 -7.73 6.24
N LEU A 19 2.33 -6.83 6.47
CA LEU A 19 3.67 -7.19 6.96
C LEU A 19 3.69 -7.87 8.34
N LYS A 20 2.74 -7.55 9.21
CA LYS A 20 2.67 -8.11 10.57
C LYS A 20 1.89 -9.42 10.64
N ASP A 21 1.14 -9.71 9.58
CA ASP A 21 0.30 -10.88 9.47
C ASP A 21 1.05 -11.98 8.72
N LYS A 22 1.43 -13.04 9.45
CA LYS A 22 2.17 -14.18 8.89
C LYS A 22 1.35 -14.93 7.83
N ASP A 23 0.03 -14.85 7.90
CA ASP A 23 -0.87 -15.50 6.93
C ASP A 23 -1.02 -14.65 5.66
N ALA A 24 -0.92 -13.31 5.78
CA ALA A 24 -0.92 -12.41 4.63
C ALA A 24 0.32 -12.56 3.73
N MET A 25 1.45 -13.00 4.30
CA MET A 25 2.64 -13.37 3.51
C MET A 25 2.44 -14.67 2.71
N ALA A 26 1.71 -15.64 3.27
CA ALA A 26 1.48 -16.93 2.63
C ALA A 26 0.41 -16.87 1.52
N CYS A 27 -0.57 -15.97 1.63
CA CYS A 27 -1.65 -15.80 0.66
C CYS A 27 -1.36 -14.82 -0.50
N GLY A 28 -0.19 -14.18 -0.53
CA GLY A 28 0.14 -13.17 -1.56
C GLY A 28 -0.44 -11.77 -1.31
N CYS A 29 -1.22 -11.58 -0.23
CA CYS A 29 -1.79 -10.29 0.15
C CYS A 29 -0.72 -9.22 0.43
N LEU A 30 0.48 -9.62 0.85
CA LEU A 30 1.61 -8.69 1.00
C LEU A 30 2.01 -8.08 -0.35
N LYS A 31 2.02 -8.88 -1.42
CA LYS A 31 2.38 -8.42 -2.77
C LYS A 31 1.32 -7.46 -3.32
N ASP A 32 0.04 -7.77 -3.12
CA ASP A 32 -1.06 -6.88 -3.52
C ASP A 32 -1.00 -5.55 -2.76
N ALA A 33 -0.67 -5.58 -1.47
CA ALA A 33 -0.48 -4.39 -0.66
C ALA A 33 0.71 -3.53 -1.13
N GLU A 34 1.82 -4.17 -1.52
CA GLU A 34 3.00 -3.50 -2.06
C GLU A 34 2.71 -2.88 -3.43
N GLU A 35 2.03 -3.59 -4.33
CA GLU A 35 1.64 -3.06 -5.63
C GLU A 35 0.69 -1.87 -5.50
N TRP A 36 -0.27 -1.93 -4.58
CA TRP A 36 -1.15 -0.78 -4.32
C TRP A 36 -0.37 0.43 -3.83
N LEU A 37 0.52 0.26 -2.85
CA LEU A 37 1.38 1.34 -2.34
C LEU A 37 2.24 1.97 -3.44
N LEU A 38 2.83 1.16 -4.32
CA LEU A 38 3.63 1.65 -5.44
C LEU A 38 2.80 2.44 -6.46
N ARG A 39 1.56 2.02 -6.74
CA ARG A 39 0.64 2.77 -7.63
C ARG A 39 0.29 4.13 -7.05
N GLU A 40 0.01 4.21 -5.75
CA GLU A 40 -0.29 5.49 -5.10
C GLU A 40 0.93 6.43 -5.10
N LEU A 41 2.13 5.89 -4.88
CA LEU A 41 3.37 6.65 -5.03
C LEU A 41 3.57 7.16 -6.46
N ASP A 42 3.33 6.31 -7.46
CA ASP A 42 3.43 6.71 -8.87
C ASP A 42 2.46 7.84 -9.21
N LYS A 43 1.22 7.84 -8.71
CA LYS A 43 0.24 8.94 -8.93
C LYS A 43 0.70 10.31 -8.37
N ILE A 44 1.61 10.29 -7.39
CA ILE A 44 2.13 11.48 -6.73
C ILE A 44 3.44 11.95 -7.38
N PHE A 45 4.29 11.01 -7.81
CA PHE A 45 5.66 11.33 -8.25
C PHE A 45 5.90 11.20 -9.76
N LYS A 46 4.99 10.60 -10.54
CA LYS A 46 5.10 10.52 -12.02
C LYS A 46 4.29 11.61 -12.75
N ASP A 47 4.34 12.84 -12.25
CA ASP A 47 3.93 14.01 -13.06
C ASP A 47 4.72 14.09 -14.38
#